data_AF-A0A5P2UWW6-F1
#
_entry.id   AF-A0A5P2UWW6-F1
#
_cell.length_a   1.000
_cell.length_b   1.000
_cell.length_c   1.000
_cell.angle_alpha   90.00
_cell.angle_beta   90.00
_cell.angle_gamma   90.00
#
_symmetry.space_group_name_H-M   'P 1'
#
loop_
_entity.id
_entity.type
_entity.pdbx_description
1 polymer ?
#
loop_
_entity_poly.entity_id
_entity_poly.type
_entity_poly.pdbx_seq_one_letter_code
_entity_poly.pdbx_strand_id
1 'polypeptide(L)'
;MPQLTDKAVPDQAAPAPAGTWMTPEAYGASRAALWTGAVVLVTDTDGRVLVQSVDYRTDRLLPGGAVDAGEAPSAAAAREVREELGVDGRYPHGLAVDWLPRDTPGFAPEMGFPGEILYVYDGGTWTPERIDAVRLPDQEITGIDFAEPADLPALMDAGDARRVLSALRARIAGGGPALLEAGRPTSPTALDRLEVLRTRRTPERGTWHPGAVPDRLPVRERSGWLFAPDGRVLLLVARATGAAHLPPPPPGAAVLGYRAVEDDGTGGGARLRAVARIAALPPAADPAYARLLATPEQVRELSDWGPAGAAELAAVHRARAGLRLPAAVRTPPAELPDGAVRW
;
A
#
# COMPACT_ATOMS: atom_id res chain seq x y z
N MET A 1 12.55 -33.39 6.81
CA MET A 1 13.70 -32.85 7.55
C MET A 1 14.72 -33.97 7.73
N PRO A 2 15.97 -33.83 7.24
CA PRO A 2 17.05 -34.73 7.63
C PRO A 2 17.30 -34.64 9.14
N GLN A 3 17.69 -35.74 9.77
CA GLN A 3 18.01 -35.75 11.21
C GLN A 3 19.49 -35.40 11.43
N LEU A 4 19.75 -34.48 12.36
CA LEU A 4 21.09 -34.11 12.80
C LEU A 4 21.55 -35.06 13.90
N THR A 5 22.85 -35.41 13.93
CA THR A 5 23.45 -36.21 15.00
C THR A 5 24.44 -35.38 15.81
N ASP A 6 24.22 -35.28 17.13
CA ASP A 6 25.32 -35.09 18.08
C ASP A 6 26.16 -36.37 18.15
N LYS A 7 27.49 -36.27 18.34
CA LYS A 7 28.36 -37.45 18.38
C LYS A 7 29.42 -37.47 19.51
N ALA A 8 29.12 -38.33 20.49
CA ALA A 8 30.02 -39.10 21.37
C ALA A 8 29.14 -40.22 22.01
N VAL A 9 29.56 -41.46 22.27
CA VAL A 9 30.79 -42.24 21.99
C VAL A 9 30.34 -43.73 21.78
N PRO A 10 31.08 -44.60 21.06
CA PRO A 10 30.47 -45.76 20.38
C PRO A 10 30.39 -47.05 21.20
N ASP A 11 29.46 -47.96 20.85
CA ASP A 11 29.74 -49.32 20.32
C ASP A 11 28.43 -50.08 19.88
N GLN A 12 28.59 -51.11 19.02
CA GLN A 12 27.67 -52.22 18.65
C GLN A 12 26.42 -51.97 17.77
N ALA A 13 26.69 -52.02 16.46
CA ALA A 13 26.04 -52.91 15.49
C ALA A 13 24.50 -53.10 15.50
N ALA A 14 23.80 -52.24 14.75
CA ALA A 14 22.69 -52.65 13.90
C ALA A 14 22.86 -51.98 12.52
N PRO A 15 22.46 -52.62 11.40
CA PRO A 15 22.51 -51.99 10.09
C PRO A 15 21.44 -50.88 10.02
N ALA A 16 21.85 -49.65 10.32
CA ALA A 16 20.99 -48.48 10.14
C ALA A 16 20.57 -48.37 8.66
N PRO A 17 19.30 -48.01 8.36
CA PRO A 17 18.87 -47.81 6.99
C PRO A 17 19.74 -46.74 6.31
N ALA A 18 20.06 -46.96 5.03
CA ALA A 18 20.90 -46.09 4.21
C ALA A 18 20.18 -44.78 3.82
N GLY A 19 19.89 -43.95 4.82
CA GLY A 19 19.62 -42.53 4.62
C GLY A 19 20.94 -41.79 4.31
N THR A 20 20.86 -40.72 3.54
CA THR A 20 22.02 -39.86 3.23
C THR A 20 22.34 -38.98 4.44
N TRP A 21 23.07 -39.52 5.41
CA TRP A 21 23.48 -38.82 6.62
C TRP A 21 24.55 -37.75 6.29
N MET A 22 24.17 -36.48 6.30
CA MET A 22 25.10 -35.34 6.19
C MET A 22 25.61 -34.95 7.59
N THR A 23 26.85 -34.46 7.68
CA THR A 23 27.32 -33.77 8.90
C THR A 23 26.55 -32.45 9.09
N PRO A 24 26.46 -31.88 10.31
CA PRO A 24 25.85 -30.57 10.52
C PRO A 24 26.46 -29.46 9.64
N GLU A 25 27.77 -29.53 9.41
CA GLU A 25 28.51 -28.64 8.50
C GLU A 25 28.09 -28.83 7.03
N ALA A 26 28.08 -30.05 6.51
CA ALA A 26 27.65 -30.33 5.14
C ALA A 26 26.16 -30.01 4.93
N TYR A 27 25.32 -30.25 5.94
CA TYR A 27 23.92 -29.83 5.93
C TYR A 27 23.80 -28.30 5.92
N GLY A 28 24.59 -27.58 6.74
CA GLY A 28 24.67 -26.11 6.73
C GLY A 28 25.07 -25.56 5.36
N ALA A 29 26.14 -26.10 4.77
CA ALA A 29 26.60 -25.75 3.42
C ALA A 29 25.60 -26.11 2.31
N SER A 30 24.68 -27.05 2.55
CA SER A 30 23.58 -27.39 1.62
C SER A 30 22.37 -26.44 1.71
N ARG A 31 22.32 -25.57 2.72
CA ARG A 31 21.24 -24.58 2.85
C ARG A 31 21.44 -23.47 1.82
N ALA A 32 20.33 -22.96 1.28
CA ALA A 32 20.37 -21.72 0.52
C ALA A 32 20.86 -20.57 1.43
N ALA A 33 21.96 -19.94 1.04
CA ALA A 33 22.31 -18.60 1.49
C ALA A 33 21.62 -17.60 0.55
N LEU A 34 21.07 -16.53 1.11
CA LEU A 34 20.46 -15.43 0.38
C LEU A 34 21.02 -14.13 0.97
N TRP A 35 21.10 -13.08 0.16
CA TRP A 35 21.28 -11.73 0.68
C TRP A 35 20.02 -11.30 1.44
N THR A 36 20.14 -10.24 2.23
CA THR A 36 19.00 -9.65 2.93
C THR A 36 19.07 -8.14 2.79
N GLY A 37 17.97 -7.55 2.34
CA GLY A 37 17.80 -6.10 2.18
C GLY A 37 16.61 -5.60 2.98
N ALA A 38 16.62 -4.32 3.33
CA ALA A 38 15.55 -3.69 4.09
C ALA A 38 15.28 -2.26 3.62
N VAL A 39 14.05 -2.00 3.18
CA VAL A 39 13.60 -0.69 2.68
C VAL A 39 12.37 -0.19 3.44
N VAL A 40 12.16 1.12 3.40
CA VAL A 40 11.09 1.81 4.13
C VAL A 40 10.14 2.51 3.17
N LEU A 41 8.88 2.08 3.15
CA LEU A 41 7.83 2.74 2.37
C LEU A 41 7.24 3.88 3.20
N VAL A 42 7.52 5.12 2.78
CA VAL A 42 6.91 6.34 3.32
C VAL A 42 5.90 6.87 2.31
N THR A 43 4.78 7.44 2.80
CA THR A 43 3.94 8.32 1.97
C THR A 43 3.85 9.73 2.52
N ASP A 44 3.45 10.69 1.69
CA ASP A 44 2.98 11.99 2.17
C ASP A 44 1.49 11.96 2.57
N THR A 45 0.95 13.13 2.93
CA THR A 45 -0.47 13.33 3.31
C THR A 45 -1.46 13.15 2.15
N ASP A 46 -0.98 13.13 0.90
CA ASP A 46 -1.79 12.89 -0.30
C ASP A 46 -1.73 11.40 -0.72
N GLY A 47 -0.87 10.60 -0.07
CA GLY A 47 -0.68 9.19 -0.36
C GLY A 47 0.25 8.94 -1.56
N ARG A 48 1.10 9.91 -1.92
CA ARG A 48 2.23 9.74 -2.84
C ARG A 48 3.39 9.06 -2.11
N VAL A 49 4.20 8.28 -2.81
CA VAL A 49 5.29 7.47 -2.23
C VAL A 49 6.62 8.23 -2.31
N LEU A 50 7.36 8.25 -1.20
CA LEU A 50 8.74 8.77 -1.17
C LEU A 50 9.63 7.90 -2.05
N VAL A 51 10.34 8.53 -2.98
CA VAL A 51 11.37 7.89 -3.81
C VAL A 51 12.65 8.73 -3.83
N GLN A 52 13.80 8.07 -3.92
CA GLN A 52 15.11 8.71 -3.99
C GLN A 52 15.68 8.66 -5.41
N SER A 53 16.43 9.70 -5.76
CA SER A 53 17.35 9.76 -6.89
C SER A 53 18.76 9.44 -6.39
N VAL A 54 19.53 8.64 -7.13
CA VAL A 54 20.93 8.32 -6.79
C VAL A 54 21.88 8.67 -7.94
N ASP A 55 23.16 8.86 -7.66
CA ASP A 55 24.17 9.28 -8.66
C ASP A 55 24.64 8.16 -9.63
N TYR A 56 24.44 6.90 -9.26
CA TYR A 56 25.00 5.73 -9.95
C TYR A 56 24.01 4.93 -10.81
N ARG A 57 22.71 5.24 -10.77
CA ARG A 57 21.67 4.65 -11.66
C ARG A 57 20.54 5.65 -11.95
N THR A 58 19.84 5.46 -13.05
CA THR A 58 18.69 6.31 -13.45
C THR A 58 17.45 6.05 -12.60
N ASP A 59 17.26 4.79 -12.22
CA ASP A 59 16.05 4.32 -11.56
C ASP A 59 15.98 4.84 -10.12
N ARG A 60 14.75 5.13 -9.69
CA ARG A 60 14.41 5.60 -8.35
C ARG A 60 14.26 4.43 -7.39
N LEU A 61 14.66 4.64 -6.15
CA LEU A 61 14.64 3.64 -5.08
C LEU A 61 13.72 4.07 -3.93
N LEU A 62 13.32 3.12 -3.08
CA LEU A 62 12.87 3.43 -1.72
C LEU A 62 14.11 3.61 -0.83
N PRO A 63 14.03 4.43 0.24
CA PRO A 63 15.10 4.50 1.23
C PRO A 63 15.36 3.14 1.87
N GLY A 64 16.63 2.75 1.96
CA GLY A 64 17.04 1.44 2.45
C GLY A 64 18.08 0.74 1.57
N GLY A 65 18.70 -0.28 2.17
CA GLY A 65 19.86 -0.95 1.60
C GLY A 65 20.05 -2.36 2.13
N ALA A 66 21.31 -2.81 2.10
CA ALA A 66 21.70 -4.14 2.55
C ALA A 66 21.67 -4.25 4.08
N VAL A 67 21.38 -5.44 4.59
CA VAL A 67 21.49 -5.75 6.02
C VAL A 67 22.90 -6.27 6.31
N ASP A 68 23.60 -5.62 7.25
CA ASP A 68 24.97 -5.98 7.60
C ASP A 68 25.07 -7.33 8.33
N ALA A 69 26.30 -7.89 8.36
CA ALA A 69 26.56 -9.16 9.01
C ALA A 69 26.27 -9.11 10.52
N GLY A 70 25.20 -9.79 10.95
CA GLY A 70 24.72 -9.79 12.34
C GLY A 70 23.75 -8.65 12.68
N GLU A 71 23.41 -7.80 11.72
CA GLU A 71 22.40 -6.76 11.86
C GLU A 71 20.98 -7.35 11.73
N ALA A 72 20.01 -6.76 12.42
CA ALA A 72 18.59 -7.08 12.23
C ALA A 72 18.01 -6.25 11.08
N PRO A 73 17.15 -6.79 10.19
CA PRO A 73 16.61 -6.02 9.05
C PRO A 73 15.88 -4.72 9.44
N SER A 74 15.25 -4.67 10.62
CA SER A 74 14.62 -3.44 11.14
C SER A 74 15.62 -2.42 11.72
N ALA A 75 16.83 -2.87 12.08
CA ALA A 75 17.94 -1.99 12.46
C ALA A 75 18.60 -1.41 11.20
N ALA A 76 18.83 -2.24 10.17
CA ALA A 76 19.29 -1.79 8.85
C ALA A 76 18.36 -0.70 8.29
N ALA A 77 17.05 -0.96 8.21
CA ALA A 77 16.06 0.03 7.78
C ALA A 77 16.12 1.36 8.56
N ALA A 78 16.47 1.33 9.86
CA ALA A 78 16.63 2.54 10.68
C ALA A 78 18.00 3.22 10.51
N ARG A 79 19.06 2.45 10.23
CA ARG A 79 20.39 2.96 9.87
C ARG A 79 20.34 3.68 8.53
N GLU A 80 19.81 3.02 7.49
CA GLU A 80 19.75 3.55 6.13
C GLU A 80 18.93 4.86 6.07
N VAL A 81 17.71 4.89 6.63
CA VAL A 81 16.90 6.14 6.62
C VAL A 81 17.58 7.28 7.39
N ARG A 82 18.36 6.98 8.44
CA ARG A 82 19.15 7.99 9.14
C ARG A 82 20.33 8.49 8.29
N GLU A 83 20.97 7.61 7.52
CA GLU A 83 22.16 7.93 6.71
C GLU A 83 21.79 8.64 5.40
N GLU A 84 20.73 8.19 4.73
CA GLU A 84 20.26 8.73 3.45
C GLU A 84 19.40 10.00 3.59
N LEU A 85 18.62 10.14 4.67
CA LEU A 85 17.62 11.20 4.82
C LEU A 85 17.82 12.06 6.08
N GLY A 86 18.76 11.72 6.96
CA GLY A 86 18.99 12.45 8.22
C GLY A 86 17.84 12.34 9.23
N VAL A 87 16.98 11.33 9.09
CA VAL A 87 15.74 11.17 9.87
C VAL A 87 15.82 9.93 10.75
N ASP A 88 15.77 10.10 12.07
CA ASP A 88 15.60 8.98 12.99
C ASP A 88 14.23 8.31 12.83
N GLY A 89 14.22 6.98 12.92
CA GLY A 89 13.02 6.17 12.72
C GLY A 89 13.05 4.85 13.47
N ARG A 90 11.86 4.31 13.72
CA ARG A 90 11.67 2.93 14.20
C ARG A 90 10.48 2.34 13.46
N TYR A 91 10.71 1.20 12.81
CA TYR A 91 9.73 0.58 11.93
C TYR A 91 9.28 -0.79 12.45
N PRO A 92 8.31 -0.83 13.39
CA PRO A 92 7.86 -2.08 14.01
C PRO A 92 6.90 -2.91 13.14
N HIS A 93 6.52 -2.41 11.96
CA HIS A 93 5.51 -3.01 11.09
C HIS A 93 6.09 -3.26 9.70
N GLY A 94 6.03 -4.52 9.25
CA GLY A 94 6.30 -4.90 7.86
C GLY A 94 5.06 -4.73 6.99
N LEU A 95 5.26 -4.34 5.74
CA LEU A 95 4.25 -4.26 4.68
C LEU A 95 4.43 -5.37 3.64
N ALA A 96 5.67 -5.81 3.40
CA ALA A 96 5.95 -6.96 2.56
C ALA A 96 7.26 -7.66 2.95
N VAL A 97 7.36 -8.93 2.56
CA VAL A 97 8.62 -9.69 2.46
C VAL A 97 8.65 -10.27 1.06
N ASP A 98 9.65 -9.90 0.26
CA ASP A 98 9.80 -10.33 -1.14
C ASP A 98 10.99 -11.28 -1.29
N TRP A 99 10.77 -12.40 -1.96
CA TRP A 99 11.84 -13.30 -2.37
C TRP A 99 12.26 -13.00 -3.81
N LEU A 100 13.55 -12.74 -3.99
CA LEU A 100 14.19 -12.50 -5.28
C LEU A 100 15.03 -13.71 -5.67
N PRO A 101 14.80 -14.32 -6.85
CA PRO A 101 15.60 -15.43 -7.33
C PRO A 101 16.97 -14.98 -7.85
N ARG A 102 17.92 -15.92 -7.90
CA ARG A 102 19.29 -15.73 -8.41
C ARG A 102 19.41 -15.20 -9.85
N ASP A 103 18.34 -15.26 -10.64
CA ASP A 103 18.24 -14.75 -12.01
C ASP A 103 17.49 -13.41 -12.12
N THR A 104 17.29 -12.72 -10.99
CA THR A 104 16.84 -11.32 -10.96
C THR A 104 17.81 -10.45 -11.77
N PRO A 105 17.33 -9.66 -12.76
CA PRO A 105 18.16 -8.73 -13.51
C PRO A 105 18.76 -7.61 -12.64
N GLY A 106 19.72 -6.87 -13.21
CA GLY A 106 20.31 -5.69 -12.55
C GLY A 106 21.55 -5.97 -11.70
N PHE A 107 21.83 -7.24 -11.36
CA PHE A 107 23.06 -7.64 -10.67
C PHE A 107 24.15 -8.06 -11.67
N ALA A 108 25.37 -7.57 -11.45
CA ALA A 108 26.53 -7.94 -12.27
C ALA A 108 26.92 -9.41 -12.00
N PRO A 109 27.25 -10.24 -13.02
CA PRO A 109 27.60 -11.65 -12.83
C PRO A 109 28.73 -11.88 -11.81
N GLU A 110 29.68 -10.95 -11.73
CA GLU A 110 30.84 -10.97 -10.84
C GLU A 110 30.45 -10.85 -9.36
N MET A 111 29.28 -10.29 -9.05
CA MET A 111 28.74 -10.23 -7.69
C MET A 111 28.26 -11.58 -7.17
N GLY A 112 28.03 -12.56 -8.07
CA GLY A 112 27.58 -13.91 -7.69
C GLY A 112 26.23 -13.93 -6.96
N PHE A 113 25.29 -13.06 -7.34
CA PHE A 113 24.01 -12.86 -6.66
C PHE A 113 23.29 -14.19 -6.36
N PRO A 114 23.10 -14.56 -5.08
CA PRO A 114 22.52 -15.84 -4.71
C PRO A 114 20.98 -15.83 -4.70
N GLY A 115 20.37 -14.66 -4.90
CA GLY A 115 19.00 -14.36 -4.52
C GLY A 115 18.94 -13.60 -3.18
N GLU A 116 17.79 -13.02 -2.86
CA GLU A 116 17.62 -12.11 -1.72
C GLU A 116 16.26 -12.28 -1.04
N ILE A 117 16.19 -11.99 0.26
CA ILE A 117 14.96 -11.67 0.98
C ILE A 117 14.95 -10.17 1.28
N LEU A 118 13.99 -9.44 0.71
CA LEU A 118 13.87 -8.00 0.90
C LEU A 118 12.66 -7.66 1.76
N TYR A 119 12.90 -6.99 2.88
CA TYR A 119 11.88 -6.53 3.82
C TYR A 119 11.41 -5.13 3.45
N VAL A 120 10.10 -4.92 3.34
CA VAL A 120 9.50 -3.59 3.19
C VAL A 120 8.80 -3.20 4.49
N TYR A 121 9.25 -2.13 5.12
CA TYR A 121 8.73 -1.61 6.38
C TYR A 121 7.78 -0.42 6.17
N ASP A 122 6.81 -0.24 7.08
CA ASP A 122 5.95 0.96 7.09
C ASP A 122 6.67 2.14 7.75
N GLY A 123 7.08 3.11 6.92
CA GLY A 123 7.67 4.38 7.34
C GLY A 123 6.65 5.43 7.78
N GLY A 124 5.36 5.10 7.67
CA GLY A 124 4.24 5.95 8.02
C GLY A 124 3.94 7.02 6.97
N THR A 125 3.21 8.04 7.43
CA THR A 125 2.85 9.20 6.62
C THR A 125 3.62 10.42 7.13
N TRP A 126 4.37 11.08 6.26
CA TRP A 126 5.15 12.28 6.60
C TRP A 126 4.36 13.54 6.27
N THR A 127 4.46 14.53 7.14
CA THR A 127 3.88 15.87 6.95
C THR A 127 4.88 16.75 6.18
N PRO A 128 4.44 17.87 5.57
CA PRO A 128 5.35 18.80 4.89
C PRO A 128 6.53 19.22 5.77
N GLU A 129 6.28 19.50 7.06
CA GLU A 129 7.32 19.94 8.01
C GLU A 129 8.37 18.85 8.28
N ARG A 130 8.00 17.56 8.18
CA ARG A 130 8.96 16.44 8.27
C ARG A 130 9.74 16.26 6.97
N ILE A 131 9.12 16.53 5.82
CA ILE A 131 9.78 16.48 4.50
C ILE A 131 10.81 17.61 4.40
N ASP A 132 10.46 18.84 4.83
CA ASP A 132 11.37 19.99 4.89
C ASP A 132 12.56 19.79 5.87
N ALA A 133 12.43 18.84 6.81
CA ALA A 133 13.48 18.48 7.76
C ALA A 133 14.51 17.49 7.21
N VAL A 134 14.26 16.84 6.05
CA VAL A 134 15.19 15.88 5.44
C VAL A 134 16.55 16.52 5.13
N ARG A 135 17.64 15.81 5.45
CA ARG A 135 19.01 16.21 5.12
C ARG A 135 19.68 15.05 4.41
N LEU A 136 19.97 15.24 3.12
CA LEU A 136 20.64 14.23 2.31
C LEU A 136 22.15 14.25 2.62
N PRO A 137 22.84 13.10 2.51
CA PRO A 137 24.30 13.01 2.59
C PRO A 137 24.99 13.73 1.41
N ASP A 138 26.29 13.98 1.55
CA ASP A 138 27.11 14.61 0.51
C ASP A 138 27.35 13.73 -0.74
N GLN A 139 26.95 12.45 -0.69
CA GLN A 139 27.22 11.42 -1.70
C GLN A 139 26.02 10.48 -1.85
N GLU A 140 25.97 9.73 -2.96
CA GLU A 140 24.97 8.71 -3.27
C GLU A 140 23.55 9.26 -3.54
N ILE A 141 22.88 9.88 -2.57
CA ILE A 141 21.50 10.35 -2.71
C ILE A 141 21.46 11.79 -3.26
N THR A 142 21.02 11.94 -4.51
CA THR A 142 21.01 13.24 -5.22
C THR A 142 19.70 14.04 -5.09
N GLY A 143 18.65 13.42 -4.55
CA GLY A 143 17.36 14.09 -4.36
C GLY A 143 16.25 13.15 -3.89
N ILE A 144 15.15 13.72 -3.40
CA ILE A 144 13.92 12.98 -3.07
C ILE A 144 12.71 13.59 -3.78
N ASP A 145 11.75 12.73 -4.12
CA ASP A 145 10.46 13.10 -4.68
C ASP A 145 9.33 12.32 -3.99
N PHE A 146 8.11 12.85 -4.04
CA PHE A 146 6.90 12.12 -3.67
C PHE A 146 6.07 11.81 -4.93
N ALA A 147 6.23 10.58 -5.44
CA ALA A 147 5.64 10.13 -6.70
C ALA A 147 4.20 9.61 -6.51
N GLU A 148 3.34 9.85 -7.51
CA GLU A 148 2.05 9.15 -7.56
C GLU A 148 2.32 7.65 -7.80
N PRO A 149 1.66 6.71 -7.08
CA PRO A 149 1.95 5.28 -7.20
C PRO A 149 1.86 4.72 -8.62
N ALA A 150 0.99 5.29 -9.46
CA ALA A 150 0.84 4.91 -10.86
C ALA A 150 2.04 5.27 -11.75
N ASP A 151 2.88 6.21 -11.31
CA ASP A 151 4.08 6.63 -12.04
C ASP A 151 5.31 5.76 -11.67
N LEU A 152 5.25 5.00 -10.57
CA LEU A 152 6.37 4.15 -10.11
C LEU A 152 6.90 3.18 -11.18
N PRO A 153 6.07 2.53 -12.04
CA PRO A 153 6.57 1.66 -13.11
C PRO A 153 7.36 2.39 -14.22
N ALA A 154 7.34 3.73 -14.25
CA ALA A 154 8.16 4.56 -15.13
C ALA A 154 9.34 5.22 -14.39
N LEU A 155 9.45 5.05 -13.07
CA LEU A 155 10.48 5.64 -12.22
C LEU A 155 11.46 4.62 -11.64
N MET A 156 11.03 3.38 -11.39
CA MET A 156 11.82 2.32 -10.74
C MET A 156 12.03 1.12 -11.68
N ASP A 157 12.94 0.21 -11.33
CA ASP A 157 12.94 -1.12 -11.95
C ASP A 157 11.56 -1.80 -11.77
N ALA A 158 11.19 -2.62 -12.76
CA ALA A 158 9.93 -3.33 -12.77
C ALA A 158 9.73 -4.26 -11.56
N GLY A 159 10.79 -4.84 -10.99
CA GLY A 159 10.74 -5.61 -9.75
C GLY A 159 10.33 -4.76 -8.56
N ASP A 160 11.03 -3.65 -8.37
CA ASP A 160 10.81 -2.72 -7.26
C ASP A 160 9.44 -2.05 -7.36
N ALA A 161 9.05 -1.55 -8.54
CA ALA A 161 7.73 -0.95 -8.75
C ALA A 161 6.58 -1.90 -8.36
N ARG A 162 6.68 -3.20 -8.71
CA ARG A 162 5.69 -4.22 -8.30
C ARG A 162 5.68 -4.42 -6.78
N ARG A 163 6.86 -4.49 -6.15
CA ARG A 163 7.03 -4.65 -4.70
C ARG A 163 6.41 -3.47 -3.93
N VAL A 164 6.73 -2.24 -4.33
CA VAL A 164 6.22 -1.01 -3.70
C VAL A 164 4.71 -0.92 -3.84
N LEU A 165 4.16 -1.20 -5.03
CA LEU A 165 2.71 -1.22 -5.23
C LEU A 165 2.00 -2.29 -4.38
N SER A 166 2.57 -3.49 -4.26
CA SER A 166 2.00 -4.56 -3.40
C SER A 166 2.10 -4.22 -1.91
N ALA A 167 3.22 -3.65 -1.46
CA ALA A 167 3.40 -3.17 -0.08
C ALA A 167 2.42 -2.02 0.27
N LEU A 168 2.21 -1.09 -0.67
CA LEU A 168 1.23 -0.01 -0.51
C LEU A 168 -0.21 -0.56 -0.44
N ARG A 169 -0.57 -1.53 -1.30
CA ARG A 169 -1.87 -2.21 -1.24
C ARG A 169 -2.05 -3.00 0.06
N ALA A 170 -1.00 -3.64 0.59
CA ALA A 170 -1.03 -4.32 1.88
C ALA A 170 -1.27 -3.33 3.04
N ARG A 171 -0.59 -2.17 3.03
CA ARG A 171 -0.80 -1.07 3.99
C ARG A 171 -2.24 -0.58 3.97
N ILE A 172 -2.79 -0.31 2.79
CA ILE A 172 -4.18 0.13 2.61
C ILE A 172 -5.16 -0.97 3.06
N ALA A 173 -4.92 -2.22 2.68
CA ALA A 173 -5.75 -3.35 3.08
C ALA A 173 -5.77 -3.57 4.61
N GLY A 174 -4.66 -3.34 5.30
CA GLY A 174 -4.56 -3.56 6.75
C GLY A 174 -4.66 -5.03 7.16
N GLY A 175 -4.34 -5.96 6.24
CA GLY A 175 -4.39 -7.41 6.47
C GLY A 175 -3.12 -8.01 7.08
N GLY A 176 -2.07 -7.21 7.28
CA GLY A 176 -0.71 -7.67 7.59
C GLY A 176 0.23 -7.61 6.38
N PRO A 177 1.49 -8.07 6.54
CA PRO A 177 2.48 -8.02 5.47
C PRO A 177 2.13 -8.97 4.31
N ALA A 178 2.37 -8.53 3.08
CA ALA A 178 2.27 -9.39 1.90
C ALA A 178 3.53 -10.27 1.74
N LEU A 179 3.34 -11.56 1.45
CA LEU A 179 4.43 -12.45 1.01
C LEU A 179 4.52 -12.43 -0.51
N LEU A 180 5.66 -11.99 -1.03
CA LEU A 180 5.87 -11.73 -2.46
C LEU A 180 6.96 -12.65 -3.05
N GLU A 181 6.81 -12.96 -4.33
CA GLU A 181 7.83 -13.60 -5.17
C GLU A 181 8.10 -12.71 -6.38
N ALA A 182 9.33 -12.20 -6.53
CA ALA A 182 9.71 -11.21 -7.54
C ALA A 182 8.73 -10.02 -7.64
N GLY A 183 8.32 -9.49 -6.48
CA GLY A 183 7.38 -8.38 -6.32
C GLY A 183 5.91 -8.74 -6.53
N ARG A 184 5.54 -10.02 -6.74
CA ARG A 184 4.15 -10.46 -6.95
C ARG A 184 3.57 -11.15 -5.71
N PRO A 185 2.36 -10.80 -5.25
CA PRO A 185 1.78 -11.41 -4.05
C PRO A 185 1.37 -12.87 -4.28
N THR A 186 1.83 -13.75 -3.39
CA THR A 186 1.48 -15.18 -3.36
C THR A 186 0.02 -15.44 -2.96
N SER A 187 -0.59 -14.50 -2.25
CA SER A 187 -2.02 -14.49 -1.90
C SER A 187 -2.63 -13.10 -2.21
N PRO A 188 -3.02 -12.84 -3.47
CA PRO A 188 -3.44 -11.51 -3.91
C PRO A 188 -4.80 -11.09 -3.31
N THR A 189 -4.82 -9.91 -2.67
CA THR A 189 -6.06 -9.29 -2.18
C THR A 189 -6.94 -8.80 -3.34
N ALA A 190 -8.15 -8.31 -3.04
CA ALA A 190 -8.97 -7.66 -4.05
C ALA A 190 -8.31 -6.41 -4.65
N LEU A 191 -7.48 -5.68 -3.87
CA LEU A 191 -6.74 -4.52 -4.37
C LEU A 191 -5.64 -4.93 -5.36
N ASP A 192 -5.02 -6.09 -5.17
CA ASP A 192 -3.99 -6.63 -6.06
C ASP A 192 -4.60 -7.15 -7.36
N ARG A 193 -5.67 -7.94 -7.29
CA ARG A 193 -6.37 -8.50 -8.47
C ARG A 193 -7.00 -7.43 -9.37
N LEU A 194 -7.41 -6.31 -8.78
CA LEU A 194 -7.95 -5.15 -9.50
C LEU A 194 -6.87 -4.12 -9.86
N GLU A 195 -5.59 -4.42 -9.57
CA GLU A 195 -4.43 -3.58 -9.82
C GLU A 195 -4.64 -2.12 -9.37
N VAL A 196 -5.22 -1.94 -8.18
CA VAL A 196 -5.60 -0.61 -7.68
C VAL A 196 -4.36 0.28 -7.57
N LEU A 197 -4.51 1.57 -7.91
CA LEU A 197 -3.43 2.55 -8.09
C LEU A 197 -2.53 2.35 -9.33
N ARG A 198 -2.87 1.47 -10.30
CA ARG A 198 -2.15 1.40 -11.60
C ARG A 198 -2.38 2.61 -12.52
N THR A 199 -3.41 3.41 -12.26
CA THR A 199 -3.72 4.64 -12.97
C THR A 199 -3.69 5.79 -11.98
N ARG A 200 -3.06 6.90 -12.37
CA ARG A 200 -2.90 8.11 -11.56
C ARG A 200 -4.26 8.58 -11.04
N ARG A 201 -4.38 8.75 -9.73
CA ARG A 201 -5.61 9.25 -9.09
C ARG A 201 -5.90 10.66 -9.59
N THR A 202 -7.19 10.95 -9.80
CA THR A 202 -7.64 12.30 -10.18
C THR A 202 -7.62 13.21 -8.95
N PRO A 203 -6.84 14.31 -8.94
CA PRO A 203 -6.81 15.22 -7.81
C PRO A 203 -8.19 15.89 -7.60
N GLU A 204 -8.76 15.75 -6.41
CA GLU A 204 -9.99 16.43 -5.99
C GLU A 204 -9.67 17.69 -5.17
N ARG A 205 -8.79 18.54 -5.73
CA ARG A 205 -8.40 19.82 -5.14
C ARG A 205 -9.63 20.73 -5.01
N GLY A 206 -9.74 21.41 -3.87
CA GLY A 206 -10.86 22.27 -3.54
C GLY A 206 -11.16 22.29 -2.04
N THR A 207 -11.75 23.38 -1.57
CA THR A 207 -12.13 23.53 -0.15
C THR A 207 -13.33 22.65 0.18
N TRP A 208 -13.27 21.96 1.32
CA TRP A 208 -14.41 21.20 1.85
C TRP A 208 -15.39 22.12 2.59
N HIS A 209 -16.66 22.08 2.18
CA HIS A 209 -17.75 22.81 2.80
C HIS A 209 -18.81 21.84 3.34
N PRO A 210 -19.11 21.84 4.65
CA PRO A 210 -20.18 21.02 5.19
C PRO A 210 -21.57 21.57 4.83
N GLY A 211 -22.55 20.69 4.64
CA GLY A 211 -23.94 21.05 4.36
C GLY A 211 -24.28 21.28 2.88
N ALA A 212 -25.35 22.04 2.63
CA ALA A 212 -25.92 22.19 1.29
C ALA A 212 -25.02 23.01 0.34
N VAL A 213 -25.04 22.64 -0.94
CA VAL A 213 -24.45 23.45 -2.02
C VAL A 213 -25.28 24.73 -2.19
N PRO A 214 -24.68 25.93 -2.20
CA PRO A 214 -25.39 27.17 -2.47
C PRO A 214 -25.97 27.20 -3.89
N ASP A 215 -27.20 27.70 -4.05
CA ASP A 215 -27.94 27.70 -5.34
C ASP A 215 -27.16 28.30 -6.52
N ARG A 216 -26.26 29.26 -6.24
CA ARG A 216 -25.39 29.93 -7.22
C ARG A 216 -24.23 29.07 -7.75
N LEU A 217 -23.97 27.89 -7.19
CA LEU A 217 -22.82 27.05 -7.51
C LEU A 217 -23.30 25.75 -8.21
N PRO A 218 -23.04 25.57 -9.52
CA PRO A 218 -23.55 24.40 -10.25
C PRO A 218 -22.93 23.11 -9.72
N VAL A 219 -23.78 22.12 -9.41
CA VAL A 219 -23.34 20.78 -9.03
C VAL A 219 -22.85 20.04 -10.27
N ARG A 220 -21.55 19.79 -10.35
CA ARG A 220 -20.88 19.10 -11.47
C ARG A 220 -20.86 17.58 -11.29
N GLU A 221 -20.79 17.12 -10.04
CA GLU A 221 -20.69 15.70 -9.67
C GLU A 221 -21.52 15.42 -8.41
N ARG A 222 -22.03 14.20 -8.26
CA ARG A 222 -22.73 13.72 -7.06
C ARG A 222 -22.25 12.33 -6.69
N SER A 223 -21.61 12.21 -5.53
CA SER A 223 -20.98 10.96 -5.07
C SER A 223 -21.38 10.67 -3.61
N GLY A 224 -21.51 9.39 -3.27
CA GLY A 224 -22.21 8.93 -2.07
C GLY A 224 -21.37 8.04 -1.16
N TRP A 225 -21.29 8.43 0.11
CA TRP A 225 -20.81 7.57 1.20
C TRP A 225 -21.94 6.61 1.60
N LEU A 226 -21.99 5.44 0.96
CA LEU A 226 -23.05 4.45 1.14
C LEU A 226 -22.62 3.38 2.15
N PHE A 227 -23.08 3.51 3.39
CA PHE A 227 -22.66 2.69 4.51
C PHE A 227 -23.42 1.36 4.62
N ALA A 228 -22.69 0.25 4.64
CA ALA A 228 -23.19 -1.04 5.08
C ALA A 228 -23.39 -1.07 6.61
N PRO A 229 -24.14 -2.04 7.17
CA PRO A 229 -24.45 -2.08 8.61
C PRO A 229 -23.24 -2.24 9.54
N ASP A 230 -22.10 -2.73 9.04
CA ASP A 230 -20.83 -2.87 9.77
C ASP A 230 -19.99 -1.58 9.81
N GLY A 231 -20.51 -0.48 9.23
CA GLY A 231 -19.84 0.82 9.19
C GLY A 231 -18.82 0.97 8.05
N ARG A 232 -18.57 -0.07 7.24
CA ARG A 232 -17.84 0.06 5.97
C ARG A 232 -18.73 0.72 4.92
N VAL A 233 -18.11 1.21 3.84
CA VAL A 233 -18.78 1.88 2.73
C VAL A 233 -18.57 1.14 1.42
N LEU A 234 -19.56 1.23 0.54
CA LEU A 234 -19.44 0.75 -0.84
C LEU A 234 -18.42 1.61 -1.60
N LEU A 235 -17.38 0.96 -2.11
CA LEU A 235 -16.42 1.51 -3.05
C LEU A 235 -16.61 0.82 -4.41
N LEU A 236 -16.56 1.59 -5.49
CA LEU A 236 -16.48 1.06 -6.85
C LEU A 236 -15.03 1.11 -7.32
N VAL A 237 -14.53 0.05 -7.94
CA VAL A 237 -13.21 0.03 -8.58
C VAL A 237 -13.35 -0.36 -10.04
N ALA A 238 -12.94 0.54 -10.93
CA ALA A 238 -13.00 0.30 -12.37
C ALA A 238 -12.02 -0.83 -12.75
N ARG A 239 -12.54 -1.99 -13.17
CA ARG A 239 -11.74 -3.18 -13.52
C ARG A 239 -10.74 -2.91 -14.65
N ALA A 240 -11.03 -1.93 -15.52
CA ALA A 240 -10.19 -1.53 -16.64
C ALA A 240 -9.06 -0.53 -16.27
N THR A 241 -9.04 0.06 -15.08
CA THR A 241 -8.04 1.09 -14.70
C THR A 241 -7.53 0.98 -13.26
N GLY A 242 -8.12 0.14 -12.42
CA GLY A 242 -7.82 0.09 -10.98
C GLY A 242 -8.20 1.39 -10.24
N ALA A 243 -8.94 2.30 -10.88
CA ALA A 243 -9.34 3.57 -10.28
C ALA A 243 -10.49 3.37 -9.28
N ALA A 244 -10.38 4.00 -8.12
CA ALA A 244 -11.32 3.90 -7.01
C ALA A 244 -12.30 5.09 -7.02
N HIS A 245 -13.59 4.81 -6.86
CA HIS A 245 -14.67 5.79 -6.96
C HIS A 245 -15.75 5.57 -5.90
N LEU A 246 -16.28 6.66 -5.33
CA LEU A 246 -17.53 6.60 -4.59
C LEU A 246 -18.70 6.41 -5.58
N PRO A 247 -19.70 5.56 -5.27
CA PRO A 247 -20.88 5.38 -6.11
C PRO A 247 -21.77 6.64 -6.13
N PRO A 248 -22.65 6.81 -7.13
CA PRO A 248 -23.67 7.86 -7.10
C PRO A 248 -24.64 7.64 -5.91
N PRO A 249 -25.12 8.71 -5.25
CA PRO A 249 -26.01 8.58 -4.11
C PRO A 249 -27.44 8.20 -4.52
N PRO A 250 -28.14 7.35 -3.74
CA PRO A 250 -29.53 7.00 -4.00
C PRO A 250 -30.48 8.19 -3.74
N PRO A 251 -31.69 8.18 -4.30
CA PRO A 251 -32.73 9.14 -3.95
C PRO A 251 -32.96 9.21 -2.43
N GLY A 252 -33.05 10.42 -1.88
CA GLY A 252 -33.24 10.65 -0.45
C GLY A 252 -31.97 10.52 0.42
N ALA A 253 -30.79 10.29 -0.17
CA ALA A 253 -29.53 10.39 0.57
C ALA A 253 -29.34 11.81 1.16
N ALA A 254 -28.87 11.89 2.41
CA ALA A 254 -28.65 13.17 3.08
C ALA A 254 -27.42 13.86 2.51
N VAL A 255 -27.46 15.18 2.32
CA VAL A 255 -26.28 15.95 1.90
C VAL A 255 -25.28 16.01 3.06
N LEU A 256 -24.05 15.60 2.80
CA LEU A 256 -22.94 15.64 3.75
C LEU A 256 -22.17 16.97 3.66
N GLY A 257 -21.92 17.41 2.43
CA GLY A 257 -21.11 18.57 2.10
C GLY A 257 -20.78 18.60 0.61
N TYR A 258 -19.86 19.46 0.23
CA TYR A 258 -19.33 19.53 -1.13
C TYR A 258 -17.89 20.03 -1.14
N ARG A 259 -17.19 19.73 -2.24
CA ARG A 259 -15.93 20.40 -2.60
C ARG A 259 -16.24 21.52 -3.57
N ALA A 260 -15.77 22.72 -3.27
CA ALA A 260 -15.75 23.82 -4.23
C ALA A 260 -14.54 23.65 -5.15
N VAL A 261 -14.79 23.48 -6.45
CA VAL A 261 -13.78 23.53 -7.50
C VAL A 261 -13.65 25.00 -7.93
N GLU A 262 -12.43 25.52 -7.85
CA GLU A 262 -12.12 26.90 -8.27
C GLU A 262 -12.35 27.09 -9.77
N ASP A 263 -12.61 28.33 -10.18
CA ASP A 263 -12.92 28.65 -11.58
C ASP A 263 -11.64 28.80 -12.40
N ASP A 264 -11.34 27.80 -13.22
CA ASP A 264 -10.23 27.79 -14.18
C ASP A 264 -10.59 28.42 -15.55
N GLY A 265 -11.74 29.10 -15.62
CA GLY A 265 -12.33 29.63 -16.86
C GLY A 265 -13.46 28.76 -17.42
N THR A 266 -13.77 27.60 -16.80
CA THR A 266 -14.90 26.74 -17.19
C THR A 266 -16.19 26.99 -16.38
N GLY A 267 -16.16 27.95 -15.44
CA GLY A 267 -17.22 28.19 -14.47
C GLY A 267 -17.06 27.24 -13.27
N GLY A 268 -16.65 27.77 -12.12
CA GLY A 268 -16.45 26.99 -10.90
C GLY A 268 -17.68 26.17 -10.48
N GLY A 269 -17.50 25.12 -9.68
CA GLY A 269 -18.58 24.17 -9.41
C GLY A 269 -18.46 23.37 -8.12
N ALA A 270 -19.53 22.66 -7.77
CA ALA A 270 -19.58 21.80 -6.60
C ALA A 270 -19.48 20.31 -6.99
N ARG A 271 -18.58 19.57 -6.33
CA ARG A 271 -18.66 18.10 -6.25
C ARG A 271 -19.40 17.75 -4.96
N LEU A 272 -20.67 17.40 -5.07
CA LEU A 272 -21.53 17.13 -3.93
C LEU A 272 -21.21 15.74 -3.36
N ARG A 273 -21.13 15.70 -2.03
CA ARG A 273 -21.05 14.45 -1.25
C ARG A 273 -22.34 14.26 -0.49
N ALA A 274 -22.94 13.10 -0.63
CA ALA A 274 -24.08 12.67 0.15
C ALA A 274 -23.73 11.43 0.98
N VAL A 275 -24.60 11.08 1.93
CA VAL A 275 -24.43 9.96 2.84
C VAL A 275 -25.76 9.22 3.00
N ALA A 276 -25.70 7.89 3.01
CA ALA A 276 -26.85 7.04 3.24
C ALA A 276 -26.43 5.72 3.89
N ARG A 277 -27.35 5.08 4.60
CA ARG A 277 -27.23 3.68 5.01
C ARG A 277 -27.86 2.79 3.94
N ILE A 278 -27.18 1.73 3.54
CA ILE A 278 -27.69 0.69 2.65
C ILE A 278 -27.98 -0.59 3.46
N ALA A 279 -29.17 -1.16 3.23
CA ALA A 279 -29.60 -2.45 3.80
C ALA A 279 -29.61 -3.59 2.76
N ALA A 280 -29.53 -3.22 1.48
CA ALA A 280 -29.29 -4.12 0.36
C ALA A 280 -28.62 -3.34 -0.77
N LEU A 281 -28.03 -4.08 -1.71
CA LEU A 281 -27.64 -3.59 -3.04
C LEU A 281 -28.36 -4.43 -4.10
N PRO A 282 -28.84 -3.81 -5.19
CA PRO A 282 -29.27 -4.55 -6.38
C PRO A 282 -28.08 -5.31 -7.00
N PRO A 283 -28.30 -6.16 -8.01
CA PRO A 283 -27.22 -6.64 -8.86
C PRO A 283 -26.36 -5.48 -9.40
N ALA A 284 -25.08 -5.76 -9.70
CA ALA A 284 -24.18 -4.78 -10.29
C ALA A 284 -24.76 -4.29 -11.63
N ALA A 285 -25.01 -2.98 -11.73
CA ALA A 285 -25.61 -2.38 -12.93
C ALA A 285 -24.59 -2.21 -14.07
N ASP A 286 -23.30 -2.13 -13.75
CA ASP A 286 -22.20 -1.97 -14.70
C ASP A 286 -21.10 -3.00 -14.39
N PRO A 287 -20.83 -3.97 -15.28
CA PRO A 287 -19.78 -4.97 -15.08
C PRO A 287 -18.36 -4.39 -15.18
N ALA A 288 -18.18 -3.16 -15.66
CA ALA A 288 -16.89 -2.48 -15.69
C ALA A 288 -16.35 -2.16 -14.29
N TYR A 289 -17.19 -2.22 -13.24
CA TYR A 289 -16.80 -1.93 -11.86
C TYR A 289 -16.90 -3.17 -10.95
N ALA A 290 -15.82 -3.44 -10.23
CA ALA A 290 -15.88 -4.25 -9.02
C ALA A 290 -16.51 -3.44 -7.88
N ARG A 291 -17.23 -4.13 -6.98
CA ARG A 291 -17.83 -3.54 -5.79
C ARG A 291 -17.08 -4.04 -4.57
N LEU A 292 -16.59 -3.14 -3.72
CA LEU A 292 -15.91 -3.52 -2.48
C LEU A 292 -16.57 -2.86 -1.26
N LEU A 293 -16.45 -3.51 -0.10
CA LEU A 293 -16.63 -2.86 1.20
C LEU A 293 -15.27 -2.51 1.80
N ALA A 294 -15.05 -1.21 2.02
CA ALA A 294 -13.83 -0.64 2.58
C ALA A 294 -14.18 0.30 3.75
N THR A 295 -13.23 0.58 4.66
CA THR A 295 -13.44 1.63 5.67
C THR A 295 -13.35 3.03 5.04
N PRO A 296 -13.93 4.07 5.66
CA PRO A 296 -13.78 5.45 5.18
C PRO A 296 -12.33 5.90 5.02
N GLU A 297 -11.43 5.43 5.88
CA GLU A 297 -9.99 5.67 5.83
C GLU A 297 -9.35 5.01 4.59
N GLN A 298 -9.72 3.78 4.26
CA GLN A 298 -9.23 3.08 3.07
C GLN A 298 -9.68 3.78 1.79
N VAL A 299 -10.93 4.26 1.72
CA VAL A 299 -11.39 5.09 0.60
C VAL A 299 -10.58 6.38 0.49
N ARG A 300 -10.28 7.03 1.62
CA ARG A 300 -9.47 8.26 1.69
C ARG A 300 -8.03 8.06 1.20
N GLU A 301 -7.40 6.91 1.48
CA GLU A 301 -6.05 6.55 1.03
C GLU A 301 -6.02 6.18 -0.47
N LEU A 302 -7.09 5.58 -0.97
CA LEU A 302 -7.28 5.27 -2.39
C LEU A 302 -7.63 6.49 -3.26
N SER A 303 -7.77 7.68 -2.67
CA SER A 303 -8.22 8.89 -3.37
C SER A 303 -7.27 10.08 -3.14
N ASP A 304 -6.87 10.76 -4.23
CA ASP A 304 -6.13 12.02 -4.13
C ASP A 304 -7.09 13.18 -3.80
N TRP A 305 -7.46 13.29 -2.53
CA TRP A 305 -8.36 14.32 -2.02
C TRP A 305 -7.65 15.52 -1.39
N GLY A 306 -6.32 15.57 -1.44
CA GLY A 306 -5.51 16.61 -0.81
C GLY A 306 -5.83 16.86 0.68
N PRO A 307 -5.41 18.02 1.23
CA PRO A 307 -5.63 18.37 2.65
C PRO A 307 -7.12 18.35 3.07
N ALA A 308 -8.02 18.79 2.19
CA ALA A 308 -9.46 18.85 2.46
C ALA A 308 -10.09 17.46 2.71
N GLY A 309 -9.46 16.37 2.26
CA GLY A 309 -9.89 15.00 2.56
C GLY A 309 -9.92 14.65 4.06
N ALA A 310 -9.13 15.30 4.91
CA ALA A 310 -9.22 15.12 6.36
C ALA A 310 -10.52 15.70 6.95
N ALA A 311 -10.93 16.89 6.47
CA ALA A 311 -12.17 17.54 6.89
C ALA A 311 -13.43 16.81 6.38
N GLU A 312 -13.37 16.28 5.15
CA GLU A 312 -14.40 15.39 4.60
C GLU A 312 -14.53 14.11 5.43
N LEU A 313 -13.42 13.39 5.69
CA LEU A 313 -13.42 12.18 6.51
C LEU A 313 -13.97 12.41 7.92
N ALA A 314 -13.64 13.56 8.55
CA ALA A 314 -14.23 13.94 9.83
C ALA A 314 -15.75 14.18 9.75
N ALA A 315 -16.27 14.71 8.63
CA ALA A 315 -17.71 14.81 8.39
C ALA A 315 -18.36 13.43 8.19
N VAL A 316 -17.72 12.54 7.43
CA VAL A 316 -18.14 11.14 7.22
C VAL A 316 -18.28 10.40 8.56
N HIS A 317 -17.33 10.60 9.49
CA HIS A 317 -17.40 10.00 10.82
C HIS A 317 -18.55 10.53 11.68
N ARG A 318 -18.84 11.84 11.64
CA ARG A 318 -20.01 12.41 12.31
C ARG A 318 -21.32 11.88 11.70
N ALA A 319 -21.39 11.75 10.38
CA ALA A 319 -22.56 11.21 9.69
C ALA A 319 -22.79 9.72 10.00
N ARG A 320 -21.73 8.89 10.01
CA ARG A 320 -21.79 7.48 10.44
C ARG A 320 -22.37 7.33 11.86
N ALA A 321 -21.91 8.17 12.79
CA ALA A 321 -22.44 8.20 14.15
C ALA A 321 -23.91 8.64 14.20
N GLY A 322 -24.31 9.64 13.41
CA GLY A 322 -25.71 10.06 13.24
C GLY A 322 -26.62 8.95 12.67
N LEU A 323 -26.10 8.12 11.75
CA LEU A 323 -26.77 6.91 11.24
C LEU A 323 -26.81 5.74 12.24
N ARG A 324 -26.23 5.92 13.44
CA ARG A 324 -26.09 4.90 14.50
C ARG A 324 -25.37 3.63 14.02
N LEU A 325 -24.33 3.80 13.21
CA LEU A 325 -23.50 2.72 12.70
C LEU A 325 -22.18 2.62 13.51
N PRO A 326 -21.65 1.40 13.69
CA PRO A 326 -20.39 1.20 14.40
C PRO A 326 -19.21 1.83 13.63
N ALA A 327 -18.07 1.98 14.31
CA ALA A 327 -16.82 2.24 13.60
C ALA A 327 -16.39 0.97 12.87
N ALA A 328 -16.04 1.11 11.58
CA ALA A 328 -15.57 -0.02 10.78
C ALA A 328 -14.22 -0.53 11.32
N VAL A 329 -14.09 -1.85 11.47
CA VAL A 329 -12.79 -2.48 11.74
C VAL A 329 -12.01 -2.53 10.44
N ARG A 330 -10.80 -1.95 10.44
CA ARG A 330 -9.91 -1.99 9.27
C ARG A 330 -9.51 -3.44 8.98
N THR A 331 -9.92 -3.90 7.82
CA THR A 331 -9.74 -5.25 7.28
C THR A 331 -9.56 -5.13 5.76
N PRO A 332 -8.97 -6.14 5.08
CA PRO A 332 -8.83 -6.10 3.63
C PRO A 332 -10.17 -5.82 2.93
N PRO A 333 -10.22 -4.87 1.98
CA PRO A 333 -11.44 -4.56 1.25
C PRO A 333 -12.08 -5.81 0.63
N ALA A 334 -13.34 -6.07 0.98
CA ALA A 334 -14.03 -7.29 0.59
C ALA A 334 -14.79 -7.06 -0.71
N GLU A 335 -14.39 -7.76 -1.78
CA GLU A 335 -15.12 -7.79 -3.06
C GLU A 335 -16.50 -8.44 -2.86
N LEU A 336 -17.56 -7.73 -3.26
CA LEU A 336 -18.94 -8.20 -3.23
C LEU A 336 -19.25 -8.95 -4.53
N PRO A 337 -20.07 -10.03 -4.49
CA PRO A 337 -20.51 -10.72 -5.71
C PRO A 337 -21.32 -9.76 -6.60
N ASP A 338 -21.36 -10.00 -7.91
CA ASP A 338 -22.12 -9.16 -8.86
C ASP A 338 -23.66 -9.28 -8.70
N GLY A 339 -24.14 -10.30 -7.98
CA GLY A 339 -25.57 -10.48 -7.67
C GLY A 339 -26.13 -9.45 -6.68
N ALA A 340 -27.41 -9.61 -6.30
CA ALA A 340 -27.99 -8.81 -5.22
C ALA A 340 -27.32 -9.16 -3.87
N VAL A 341 -27.09 -8.16 -3.03
CA VAL A 341 -26.52 -8.32 -1.68
C VAL A 341 -27.53 -7.80 -0.67
N ARG A 342 -27.68 -8.48 0.46
CA ARG A 342 -28.52 -8.05 1.58
C ARG A 342 -27.79 -8.33 2.89
N TRP A 343 -27.98 -7.43 3.86
CA TRP A 343 -27.47 -7.55 5.23
C TRP A 343 -28.64 -7.68 6.23
#